data_AF-A0A2V9V9Z3-F1
#
_entry.id   AF-A0A2V9V9Z3-F1
#
_cell.length_a   1.000
_cell.length_b   1.000
_cell.length_c   1.000
_cell.angle_alpha   90.00
_cell.angle_beta   90.00
_cell.angle_gamma   90.00
#
_symmetry.space_group_name_H-M   'P 1'
#
loop_
_entity.id
_entity.type
_entity.pdbx_description
1 polymer ?
#
loop_
_entity_poly.entity_id
_entity_poly.type
_entity_poly.pdbx_seq_one_letter_code
_entity_poly.pdbx_strand_id
1 'polypeptide(L)' 'MRIASAVADPRMIAITGPRRRVEAVDSAITDPVDATGTVERASFTTHAYVSDPLVQLVRPAPVRVTVIMEKIRSSSGGF' A
#
# COMPACT_ATOMS: atom_id res chain seq x y z
N MET A 1 -14.97 -11.19 -6.16
CA MET A 1 -14.02 -10.16 -6.65
C MET A 1 -12.63 -10.53 -6.20
N ARG A 2 -11.60 -10.15 -6.96
CA ARG A 2 -10.22 -10.19 -6.48
C ARG A 2 -9.57 -8.81 -6.66
N ILE A 3 -8.55 -8.51 -5.88
CA ILE A 3 -7.77 -7.27 -6.05
C ILE A 3 -6.98 -7.42 -7.35
N ALA A 4 -7.19 -6.50 -8.29
CA ALA A 4 -6.42 -6.40 -9.52
C ALA A 4 -5.16 -5.56 -9.29
N SER A 5 -5.29 -4.47 -8.52
CA SER A 5 -4.19 -3.56 -8.21
C SER A 5 -4.47 -2.77 -6.93
N ALA A 6 -3.41 -2.37 -6.24
CA ALA A 6 -3.44 -1.36 -5.18
C ALA A 6 -2.40 -0.29 -5.51
N VAL A 7 -2.79 0.98 -5.51
CA VAL A 7 -1.91 2.10 -5.87
C VAL A 7 -1.85 3.06 -4.68
N ALA A 8 -0.64 3.41 -4.24
CA ALA A 8 -0.39 4.38 -3.18
C ALA A 8 -0.01 5.74 -3.77
N ASP A 9 -0.59 6.81 -3.23
CA ASP A 9 -0.27 8.20 -3.54
C ASP A 9 -0.06 9.01 -2.25
N PRO A 10 1.14 9.55 -1.97
CA PRO A 10 2.34 9.49 -2.81
C PRO A 10 2.94 8.08 -2.89
N ARG A 11 3.45 7.72 -4.08
CA ARG A 11 4.14 6.43 -4.32
C ARG A 11 5.56 6.36 -3.74
N MET A 12 6.14 7.51 -3.42
CA MET A 12 7.50 7.64 -2.89
C MET A 12 7.48 8.65 -1.76
N ILE A 13 8.17 8.30 -0.67
CA ILE A 13 8.34 9.15 0.50
C ILE A 13 9.83 9.26 0.84
N ALA A 14 10.22 10.37 1.46
CA ALA A 14 11.59 10.56 1.91
C ALA A 14 11.75 10.07 3.35
N ILE A 15 12.84 9.35 3.61
CA ILE A 15 13.24 8.86 4.93
C ILE A 15 14.62 9.43 5.30
N THR A 16 14.90 9.50 6.60
CA THR A 16 16.17 9.98 7.15
C THR A 16 16.57 9.16 8.37
N GLY A 17 17.87 9.01 8.61
CA GLY A 17 18.42 8.22 9.71
C GLY A 17 19.90 7.91 9.48
N PRO A 18 20.53 7.08 10.35
CA PRO A 18 21.90 6.62 10.14
C PRO A 18 22.05 5.91 8.80
N ARG A 19 23.09 6.22 8.02
CA ARG A 19 23.27 5.71 6.65
C ARG A 19 23.03 4.21 6.52
N ARG A 20 23.71 3.40 7.35
CA ARG A 20 23.59 1.93 7.33
C ARG A 20 22.18 1.43 7.61
N ARG A 21 21.39 2.18 8.40
CA ARG A 21 19.99 1.85 8.71
C ARG A 21 19.09 2.19 7.54
N VAL A 22 19.26 3.37 6.93
CA VAL A 22 18.52 3.79 5.74
C VAL A 22 18.78 2.83 4.57
N GLU A 23 20.03 2.43 4.34
CA GLU A 23 20.41 1.46 3.30
C GLU A 23 19.79 0.06 3.52
N ALA A 24 19.39 -0.27 4.74
CA ALA A 24 18.74 -1.53 5.07
C ALA A 24 17.21 -1.48 4.97
N VAL A 25 16.61 -0.31 4.73
CA VAL A 25 15.16 -0.17 4.53
C VAL A 25 14.82 -0.55 3.09
N ASP A 26 14.08 -1.64 2.94
CA ASP A 26 13.57 -2.07 1.64
C ASP A 26 12.41 -1.16 1.19
N SER A 27 11.41 -0.99 2.05
CA SER A 27 10.23 -0.17 1.75
C SER A 27 9.60 0.41 3.03
N ALA A 28 8.88 1.52 2.86
CA ALA A 28 7.93 1.97 3.87
C ALA A 28 6.60 1.25 3.67
N ILE A 29 5.92 0.95 4.77
CA ILE A 29 4.66 0.21 4.79
C ILE A 29 3.56 1.08 5.36
N THR A 30 2.30 0.74 5.06
CA THR A 30 1.13 1.40 5.62
C THR A 30 0.33 0.44 6.48
N ASP A 31 -0.57 0.97 7.30
CA ASP A 31 -1.55 0.13 7.98
C ASP A 31 -2.43 -0.62 6.94
N PRO A 32 -2.87 -1.85 7.26
CA PRO A 32 -3.82 -2.58 6.43
C PRO A 32 -5.12 -1.79 6.22
N VAL A 33 -5.69 -1.89 5.02
CA VAL A 33 -7.00 -1.29 4.70
C VAL A 33 -8.02 -2.38 4.42
N ASP A 34 -9.25 -2.21 4.92
CA ASP A 34 -10.34 -3.14 4.67
C ASP A 34 -11.03 -2.81 3.33
N ALA A 35 -10.79 -3.65 2.32
CA ALA A 35 -11.40 -3.53 1.00
C ALA A 35 -12.67 -4.37 0.82
N THR A 36 -13.20 -4.98 1.90
CA THR A 36 -14.40 -5.81 1.87
C THR A 36 -15.58 -5.04 1.27
N GLY A 37 -16.35 -5.69 0.39
CA GLY A 37 -17.50 -5.07 -0.29
C GLY A 37 -17.14 -4.15 -1.46
N THR A 38 -15.86 -3.91 -1.77
CA THR A 38 -15.46 -3.12 -2.94
C THR A 38 -15.80 -3.85 -4.23
N VAL A 39 -16.59 -3.22 -5.11
CA VAL A 39 -17.03 -3.81 -6.38
C VAL A 39 -16.10 -3.47 -7.54
N GLU A 40 -15.62 -2.23 -7.62
CA GLU A 40 -14.78 -1.75 -8.73
C GLU A 40 -13.54 -0.99 -8.22
N ARG A 41 -13.75 0.06 -7.42
CA ARG A 41 -12.66 0.88 -6.87
C ARG A 41 -13.04 1.45 -5.51
N ALA A 42 -12.07 1.50 -4.60
CA ALA A 42 -12.18 2.22 -3.33
C ALA A 42 -10.86 2.94 -3.00
N SER A 43 -10.95 4.07 -2.30
CA SER A 43 -9.79 4.84 -1.85
C SER A 43 -9.81 4.99 -0.34
N PHE A 44 -8.68 4.70 0.28
CA PHE A 44 -8.48 4.71 1.73
C PHE A 44 -7.36 5.69 2.07
N THR A 45 -7.49 6.40 3.17
CA THR A 45 -6.41 7.27 3.69
C THR A 45 -5.74 6.54 4.85
N THR A 46 -4.42 6.36 4.76
CA THR A 46 -3.58 5.72 5.77
C THR A 46 -2.29 6.52 5.94
N HIS A 47 -1.39 6.08 6.82
CA HIS A 47 -0.06 6.67 7.00
C HIS A 47 1.02 5.63 6.72
N ALA A 48 2.13 6.09 6.14
CA ALA A 48 3.30 5.25 5.95
C ALA A 48 4.24 5.32 7.17
N TYR A 49 4.90 4.21 7.45
CA TYR A 49 5.90 4.09 8.50
C TYR A 49 7.03 3.15 8.06
N VAL A 50 8.17 3.26 8.75
CA VAL A 50 9.33 2.37 8.61
C VAL A 50 9.51 1.66 9.95
N SER A 51 9.79 0.36 9.92
CA SER A 51 9.88 -0.44 11.15
C SER A 51 11.14 -0.18 11.98
N ASP A 52 12.18 0.42 11.39
CA ASP A 52 13.42 0.76 12.11
C ASP A 52 13.23 2.05 12.94
N PRO A 53 13.42 1.99 14.27
CA PRO A 53 13.15 3.13 15.16
C PRO A 53 14.14 4.29 14.99
N LEU A 54 15.29 4.08 14.35
CA LEU A 54 16.27 5.12 14.06
C LEU A 54 16.08 5.74 12.67
N VAL A 55 15.08 5.27 11.91
CA VAL A 55 14.71 5.82 10.60
C VAL A 55 13.36 6.50 10.71
N GLN A 56 13.27 7.72 10.20
CA GLN A 56 12.07 8.55 10.29
C GLN A 56 11.66 9.04 8.89
N LEU A 57 10.36 9.27 8.71
CA LEU A 57 9.85 9.98 7.55
C LEU A 57 10.22 11.47 7.66
N VAL A 58 10.77 12.05 6.59
CA VAL A 58 11.21 13.46 6.57
C VAL A 58 10.01 14.42 6.67
N ARG A 59 8.90 14.08 6.00
CA ARG A 59 7.63 14.82 6.04
C ARG A 59 6.49 13.81 6.02
N PRO A 60 6.05 13.31 7.19
CA PRO A 60 4.90 12.42 7.27
C PRO A 60 3.67 13.12 6.66
N ALA A 61 3.04 12.46 5.70
CA ALA A 61 1.80 12.92 5.08
C ALA A 61 0.87 11.73 4.88
N PRO A 62 -0.45 11.95 4.84
CA PRO A 62 -1.40 10.88 4.54
C PRO A 62 -1.10 10.27 3.16
N VAL A 63 -1.16 8.95 3.10
CA VAL A 63 -1.08 8.16 1.86
C VAL A 63 -2.48 7.73 1.48
N ARG A 64 -2.89 8.04 0.25
CA ARG A 64 -4.11 7.54 -0.36
C ARG A 64 -3.82 6.22 -1.05
N VAL A 65 -4.42 5.15 -0.57
CA VAL A 65 -4.37 3.83 -1.19
C VAL A 65 -5.66 3.62 -1.99
N THR A 66 -5.54 3.47 -3.30
CA THR A 66 -6.66 3.12 -4.19
C THR A 66 -6.57 1.65 -4.56
N VAL A 67 -7.58 0.88 -4.15
CA VAL A 67 -7.76 -0.53 -4.49
C VAL A 67 -8.67 -0.63 -5.70
N ILE A 68 -8.24 -1.40 -6.70
CA ILE A 68 -8.98 -1.70 -7.93
C ILE A 68 -9.29 -3.18 -7.94
N MET A 69 -10.56 -3.52 -8.14
CA MET A 69 -11.07 -4.89 -8.10
C MET A 69 -11.35 -5.39 -9.51
N GLU A 70 -11.20 -6.69 -9.73
CA GLU A 70 -11.67 -7.36 -10.94
C GLU A 70 -12.59 -8.54 -10.62
N LYS A 71 -13.51 -8.79 -11.55
CA LYS A 71 -14.43 -9.92 -11.48
C LYS A 71 -13.66 -11.21 -11.75
N ILE A 72 -13.78 -12.16 -10.84
CA ILE A 72 -13.28 -13.51 -11.07
C ILE A 72 -14.15 -14.13 -12.17
N ARG A 73 -13.58 -14.37 -13.35
CA ARG A 73 -14.27 -15.13 -14.39
C ARG A 73 -14.31 -16.58 -13.94
N SER A 74 -15.49 -17.09 -13.66
CA SER A 74 -15.70 -18.52 -13.47
C SER A 74 -15.54 -19.21 -14.81
N SER A 75 -14.46 -19.95 -15.02
CA SER A 75 -14.38 -20.90 -16.13
C SER A 75 -15.32 -22.07 -15.84
N SER A 76 -16.55 -22.01 -16.34
CA SER A 76 -17.40 -23.18 -16.46
C SER A 76 -16.86 -24.05 -17.59
N GLY A 77 -15.99 -25.01 -17.25
CA GLY A 77 -15.62 -26.08 -18.16
C GLY A 77 -16.86 -26.96 -18.40
N GLY A 78 -17.37 -26.93 -19.63
CA GLY A 78 -18.42 -27.84 -20.07
C GLY A 78 -17.89 -29.26 -20.16
N PHE A 79 -18.70 -30.21 -19.68
CA PHE A 79 -18.61 -31.63 -20.00
C PHE A 79 -19.69 -31.97 -21.02
#